data_AF-A0A929H1N1-F1
#
_entry.id   AF-A0A929H1N1-F1
#
_cell.length_a   1.000
_cell.length_b   1.000
_cell.length_c   1.000
_cell.angle_alpha   90.00
_cell.angle_beta   90.00
_cell.angle_gamma   90.00
#
_symmetry.space_group_name_H-M   'P 1'
#
loop_
_entity.id
_entity.type
_entity.pdbx_description
1 polymer ?
#
loop_
_entity_poly.entity_id
_entity_poly.type
_entity_poly.pdbx_seq_one_letter_code
_entity_poly.pdbx_strand_id
1 'polypeptide(L)'
;MRNWKSRLKADPTEWLLEPENPSVRYWTLTDILDRPADDPEVREAKAAIAQQPLVQDLFASQHPDGHWGDDETKPYTAQGAVGVLTVLHVLGVEPDERTAAGCDSFLRFCQHESGGFSMTKTRRSGIFPCTTGEHLPMLVYFGLGDDPRVRRAFAFLVEDMSAEDALDCGRYQHQDCLWGAIAALNG
;
A
#
# COMPACT_ATOMS: atom_id res chain seq x y z
N MET A 1 27.75 -3.29 -3.00
CA MET A 1 27.06 -2.06 -3.42
C MET A 1 28.05 -1.11 -4.09
N ARG A 2 27.75 -0.55 -5.28
CA ARG A 2 28.52 0.60 -5.79
C ARG A 2 28.40 1.72 -4.76
N ASN A 3 29.47 2.46 -4.51
CA ASN A 3 29.48 3.57 -3.55
C ASN A 3 28.59 4.72 -4.07
N TRP A 4 27.27 4.59 -3.95
CA TRP A 4 26.29 5.60 -4.38
C TRP A 4 26.52 6.92 -3.64
N LYS A 5 27.03 6.84 -2.40
CA LYS A 5 27.43 8.01 -1.61
C LYS A 5 28.47 8.86 -2.34
N SER A 6 29.36 8.24 -3.13
CA SER A 6 30.34 8.98 -3.94
C SER A 6 29.73 9.79 -5.10
N ARG A 7 28.43 9.65 -5.36
CA ARG A 7 27.67 10.43 -6.36
C ARG A 7 26.91 11.60 -5.73
N LEU A 8 26.87 11.67 -4.40
CA LEU A 8 26.16 12.72 -3.67
C LEU A 8 27.09 13.87 -3.29
N LYS A 9 26.50 15.03 -3.03
CA LYS A 9 27.22 16.22 -2.55
C LYS A 9 27.62 16.11 -1.07
N ALA A 10 26.94 15.26 -0.30
CA ALA A 10 27.17 14.98 1.11
C ALA A 10 26.61 13.59 1.44
N ASP A 11 26.99 13.02 2.59
CA ASP A 11 26.44 11.75 3.09
C ASP A 11 25.21 12.03 3.98
N PRO A 12 23.98 11.71 3.55
CA PRO A 12 22.77 11.98 4.33
C PRO A 12 22.46 10.88 5.35
N THR A 13 23.28 9.82 5.47
CA THR A 13 22.87 8.65 6.26
C THR A 13 22.70 8.93 7.75
N GLU A 14 23.43 9.90 8.31
CA GLU A 14 23.23 10.29 9.71
C GLU A 14 21.80 10.81 9.93
N TRP A 15 21.36 11.76 9.10
CA TRP A 15 20.01 12.33 9.13
C TRP A 15 18.93 11.29 8.84
N LEU A 16 19.15 10.40 7.85
CA LEU A 16 18.18 9.36 7.50
C LEU A 16 18.03 8.27 8.58
N LEU A 17 19.02 8.12 9.46
CA LEU A 17 19.02 7.12 10.53
C LEU A 17 18.66 7.71 11.91
N GLU A 18 18.23 8.97 11.96
CA GLU A 18 17.75 9.62 13.18
C GLU A 18 16.57 8.84 13.79
N PRO A 19 16.58 8.58 15.11
CA PRO A 19 15.52 7.83 15.79
C PRO A 19 14.17 8.55 15.83
N GLU A 20 14.14 9.88 15.65
CA GLU A 20 12.93 10.71 15.68
C GLU A 20 11.95 10.39 14.54
N ASN A 21 12.44 9.81 13.44
CA ASN A 21 11.61 9.35 12.33
C ASN A 21 11.83 7.84 12.09
N PRO A 22 11.18 6.98 12.89
CA PRO A 22 11.44 5.54 12.84
C PRO A 22 11.01 4.89 11.51
N SER A 23 10.03 5.46 10.81
CA SER A 23 9.64 5.01 9.46
C SER A 23 10.74 5.26 8.43
N VAL A 24 11.29 6.47 8.38
CA VAL A 24 12.40 6.79 7.45
C VAL A 24 13.64 5.98 7.81
N ARG A 25 13.93 5.82 9.10
CA ARG A 25 15.04 4.99 9.56
C ARG A 25 14.89 3.53 9.12
N TYR A 26 13.71 2.93 9.32
CA TYR A 26 13.43 1.55 8.93
C TYR A 26 13.63 1.32 7.42
N TRP A 27 13.02 2.15 6.58
CA TRP A 27 13.16 2.03 5.12
C TRP A 27 14.58 2.33 4.65
N THR A 28 15.30 3.25 5.30
CA THR A 28 16.72 3.49 5.00
C THR A 28 17.58 2.27 5.31
N LEU A 29 17.37 1.64 6.46
CA LEU A 29 18.11 0.44 6.85
C LEU A 29 17.86 -0.71 5.86
N THR A 30 16.61 -0.93 5.46
CA THR A 30 16.22 -2.07 4.63
C THR A 30 16.44 -1.83 3.13
N ASP A 31 15.92 -0.74 2.57
CA ASP A 31 15.89 -0.52 1.11
C ASP A 31 17.15 0.20 0.56
N ILE A 32 17.84 0.98 1.39
CA ILE A 32 19.03 1.75 0.96
C ILE A 32 20.33 1.08 1.43
N LEU A 33 20.33 0.55 2.64
CA LEU A 33 21.50 -0.07 3.28
C LEU A 33 21.49 -1.60 3.24
N ASP A 34 20.46 -2.22 2.67
CA ASP A 34 20.32 -3.67 2.49
C ASP A 34 20.52 -4.46 3.81
N ARG A 35 20.08 -3.91 4.94
CA ARG A 35 20.17 -4.60 6.24
C ARG A 35 19.12 -5.70 6.32
N PRO A 36 19.48 -6.89 6.83
CA PRO A 36 18.53 -7.98 6.96
C PRO A 36 17.48 -7.68 8.03
N ALA A 37 16.32 -8.31 7.95
CA ALA A 37 15.19 -8.07 8.86
C ALA A 37 15.48 -8.45 10.32
N ASP A 38 16.46 -9.32 10.57
CA ASP A 38 16.90 -9.72 11.91
C ASP A 38 17.96 -8.80 12.52
N ASP A 39 18.42 -7.79 11.77
CA ASP A 39 19.34 -6.76 12.26
C ASP A 39 18.72 -6.02 13.47
N PRO A 40 19.46 -5.85 14.57
CA PRO A 40 18.94 -5.20 15.77
C PRO A 40 18.39 -3.80 15.52
N GLU A 41 19.01 -2.99 14.66
CA GLU A 41 18.56 -1.63 14.37
C GLU A 41 17.27 -1.63 13.53
N VAL A 42 17.13 -2.60 12.62
CA VAL A 42 15.90 -2.77 11.83
C VAL A 42 14.73 -3.12 12.76
N ARG A 43 14.94 -4.07 13.67
CA ARG A 43 13.92 -4.46 14.66
C ARG A 43 13.57 -3.34 15.63
N GLU A 44 14.56 -2.56 16.05
CA GLU A 44 14.35 -1.39 16.91
C GLU A 44 13.50 -0.33 16.20
N ALA A 45 13.87 0.05 14.97
CA ALA A 45 13.10 1.01 14.18
C ALA A 45 11.67 0.52 13.93
N LYS A 46 11.49 -0.77 13.63
CA LYS A 46 10.18 -1.41 13.45
C LYS A 46 9.32 -1.35 14.71
N ALA A 47 9.91 -1.64 15.87
CA ALA A 47 9.21 -1.55 17.15
C ALA A 47 8.82 -0.10 17.48
N ALA A 48 9.69 0.87 17.18
CA ALA A 48 9.42 2.29 17.37
C ALA A 48 8.29 2.81 16.47
N ILE A 49 8.17 2.32 15.24
CA ILE A 49 7.04 2.65 14.34
C ILE A 49 5.70 2.36 15.03
N ALA A 50 5.57 1.20 15.69
CA ALA A 50 4.34 0.80 16.37
C ALA A 50 3.99 1.68 17.59
N GLN A 51 4.96 2.41 18.14
CA GLN A 51 4.77 3.33 19.26
C GLN A 51 4.41 4.76 18.83
N GLN A 52 4.39 5.05 17.53
CA GLN A 52 3.98 6.35 17.04
C GLN A 52 2.51 6.62 17.41
N PRO A 53 2.16 7.80 17.96
CA PRO A 53 0.78 8.13 18.33
C PRO A 53 -0.22 7.92 17.19
N LEU A 54 0.15 8.32 15.97
CA LEU A 54 -0.69 8.12 14.79
C LEU A 54 -1.01 6.64 14.54
N VAL A 55 -0.04 5.73 14.69
CA VAL A 55 -0.27 4.29 14.50
C VAL A 55 -1.22 3.75 15.56
N GLN A 56 -1.07 4.20 16.82
CA GLN A 56 -1.95 3.81 17.92
C GLN A 56 -3.38 4.32 17.69
N ASP A 57 -3.54 5.58 17.27
CA ASP A 57 -4.85 6.19 16.99
C ASP A 57 -5.56 5.50 15.81
N LEU A 58 -4.81 5.16 14.75
CA LEU A 58 -5.35 4.42 13.62
C LEU A 58 -5.87 3.05 14.06
N PHE A 59 -5.12 2.29 14.85
CA PHE A 59 -5.63 1.00 15.35
C PHE A 59 -6.75 1.15 16.39
N ALA A 60 -6.74 2.19 17.21
CA ALA A 60 -7.81 2.46 18.17
C ALA A 60 -9.15 2.81 17.50
N SER A 61 -9.11 3.35 16.28
CA SER A 61 -10.29 3.64 15.46
C SER A 61 -10.75 2.49 14.57
N GLN A 62 -10.04 1.35 14.59
CA GLN A 62 -10.46 0.17 13.84
C GLN A 62 -11.70 -0.46 14.49
N HIS A 63 -12.71 -0.74 13.68
CA HIS A 63 -13.90 -1.46 14.15
C HIS A 63 -13.59 -2.95 14.38
N PRO A 64 -14.36 -3.65 15.24
CA PRO A 64 -14.17 -5.08 15.49
C PRO A 64 -14.16 -5.96 14.23
N ASP A 65 -14.90 -5.55 13.19
CA ASP A 65 -14.96 -6.25 11.90
C ASP A 65 -13.82 -5.85 10.93
N GLY A 66 -12.80 -5.13 11.42
CA GLY A 66 -11.56 -4.81 10.72
C GLY A 66 -11.59 -3.56 9.84
N HIS A 67 -12.73 -2.91 9.66
CA HIS A 67 -12.84 -1.70 8.82
C HIS A 67 -12.52 -0.41 9.59
N TRP A 68 -12.40 0.69 8.84
CA TRP A 68 -12.29 2.06 9.36
C TRP A 68 -13.34 2.97 8.71
N GLY A 69 -13.70 4.02 9.45
CA GLY A 69 -14.73 4.97 9.07
C GLY A 69 -16.15 4.47 9.36
N ASP A 70 -17.14 5.35 9.20
CA ASP A 70 -18.53 5.07 9.59
C ASP A 70 -19.28 4.11 8.65
N ASP A 71 -18.70 3.78 7.49
CA ASP A 71 -19.33 2.96 6.44
C ASP A 71 -18.26 2.10 5.77
N GLU A 72 -18.26 0.80 6.09
CA GLU A 72 -17.34 -0.20 5.57
C GLU A 72 -17.40 -0.34 4.04
N THR A 73 -18.51 0.08 3.42
CA THR A 73 -18.69 0.07 1.97
C THR A 73 -18.06 1.28 1.27
N LYS A 74 -17.44 2.20 2.01
CA LYS A 74 -16.77 3.41 1.51
C LYS A 74 -15.28 3.51 1.93
N PRO A 75 -14.45 2.52 1.58
CA PRO A 75 -13.07 2.45 2.04
C PRO A 75 -12.13 3.50 1.41
N TYR A 76 -12.55 4.20 0.35
CA TYR A 76 -11.80 5.28 -0.31
C TYR A 76 -12.02 6.67 0.34
N THR A 77 -12.78 6.74 1.44
CA THR A 77 -12.86 7.99 2.22
C THR A 77 -11.54 8.22 2.98
N ALA A 78 -11.30 9.45 3.45
CA ALA A 78 -10.07 9.78 4.17
C ALA A 78 -9.88 8.95 5.45
N GLN A 79 -10.97 8.55 6.09
CA GLN A 79 -11.00 7.66 7.26
C GLN A 79 -11.27 6.20 6.88
N GLY A 80 -11.40 5.88 5.60
CA GLY A 80 -11.71 4.53 5.12
C GLY A 80 -10.48 3.62 5.08
N ALA A 81 -10.74 2.32 4.89
CA ALA A 81 -9.70 1.30 4.93
C ALA A 81 -8.53 1.54 3.96
N VAL A 82 -8.76 2.05 2.74
CA VAL A 82 -7.68 2.33 1.78
C VAL A 82 -6.74 3.40 2.33
N GLY A 83 -7.28 4.50 2.87
CA GLY A 83 -6.47 5.59 3.41
C GLY A 83 -5.64 5.13 4.61
N VAL A 84 -6.27 4.43 5.55
CA VAL A 84 -5.60 3.93 6.76
C VAL A 84 -4.53 2.89 6.43
N LEU A 85 -4.84 1.87 5.63
CA LEU A 85 -3.89 0.83 5.25
C LEU A 85 -2.70 1.40 4.47
N THR A 86 -2.94 2.38 3.60
CA THR A 86 -1.86 3.06 2.86
C THR A 86 -0.92 3.79 3.82
N VAL A 87 -1.45 4.50 4.82
CA VAL A 87 -0.62 5.16 5.84
C VAL A 87 0.17 4.13 6.66
N LEU A 88 -0.47 3.06 7.11
CA LEU A 88 0.22 1.99 7.86
C LEU A 88 1.33 1.33 7.03
N HIS A 89 1.11 1.12 5.73
CA HIS A 89 2.09 0.58 4.79
C HIS A 89 3.28 1.54 4.62
N VAL A 90 3.03 2.81 4.33
CA VAL A 90 4.09 3.83 4.15
C VAL A 90 4.90 4.02 5.44
N LEU A 91 4.25 3.97 6.60
CA LEU A 91 4.94 4.03 7.89
C LEU A 91 5.78 2.79 8.18
N GLY A 92 5.59 1.70 7.44
CA GLY A 92 6.29 0.43 7.63
C GLY A 92 5.80 -0.32 8.86
N VAL A 93 4.51 -0.30 9.17
CA VAL A 93 3.93 -1.07 10.29
C VAL A 93 4.09 -2.58 10.05
N GLU A 94 4.47 -3.34 11.06
CA GLU A 94 4.59 -4.80 10.99
C GLU A 94 3.23 -5.45 10.67
N PRO A 95 3.15 -6.38 9.69
CA PRO A 95 1.92 -7.13 9.44
C PRO A 95 1.47 -7.94 10.65
N ASP A 96 0.20 -7.80 11.01
CA ASP A 96 -0.46 -8.55 12.08
C ASP A 96 -1.95 -8.80 11.77
N GLU A 97 -2.67 -9.39 12.72
CA GLU A 97 -4.10 -9.69 12.59
C GLU A 97 -4.98 -8.46 12.31
N ARG A 98 -4.59 -7.27 12.78
CA ARG A 98 -5.33 -6.02 12.58
C ARG A 98 -5.18 -5.53 11.14
N THR A 99 -3.95 -5.54 10.62
CA THR A 99 -3.70 -5.22 9.21
C THR A 99 -4.35 -6.22 8.27
N ALA A 100 -4.33 -7.52 8.62
CA ALA A 100 -4.98 -8.57 7.85
C ALA A 100 -6.51 -8.39 7.83
N ALA A 101 -7.14 -8.08 8.97
CA ALA A 101 -8.57 -7.78 9.05
C ALA A 101 -8.93 -6.54 8.22
N GLY A 102 -8.08 -5.52 8.23
CA GLY A 102 -8.20 -4.34 7.38
C GLY A 102 -8.18 -4.66 5.89
N CYS A 103 -7.17 -5.45 5.46
CA CYS A 103 -7.05 -5.89 4.08
C CYS A 103 -8.26 -6.74 3.64
N ASP A 104 -8.72 -7.64 4.52
CA ASP A 104 -9.90 -8.46 4.26
C ASP A 104 -11.15 -7.61 4.04
N SER A 105 -11.35 -6.59 4.89
CA SER A 105 -12.45 -5.62 4.75
C SER A 105 -12.37 -4.86 3.41
N PHE A 106 -11.20 -4.32 3.08
CA PHE A 106 -10.99 -3.63 1.80
C PHE A 106 -11.35 -4.53 0.60
N LEU A 107 -10.80 -5.75 0.57
CA LEU A 107 -11.06 -6.72 -0.50
C LEU A 107 -12.54 -7.09 -0.60
N ARG A 108 -13.20 -7.28 0.54
CA ARG A 108 -14.64 -7.63 0.62
C ARG A 108 -15.54 -6.56 0.02
N PHE A 109 -15.23 -5.28 0.24
CA PHE A 109 -16.10 -4.18 -0.17
C PHE A 109 -15.73 -3.52 -1.51
N CYS A 110 -14.53 -3.79 -2.05
CA CYS A 110 -14.06 -3.18 -3.29
C CYS A 110 -13.87 -4.13 -4.47
N GLN A 111 -13.62 -5.42 -4.22
CA GLN A 111 -13.27 -6.32 -5.32
C GLN A 111 -14.51 -6.72 -6.12
N HIS A 112 -14.49 -6.44 -7.41
CA HIS A 112 -15.48 -6.95 -8.37
C HIS A 112 -15.18 -8.40 -8.76
N GLU A 113 -16.16 -9.12 -9.31
CA GLU A 113 -15.98 -10.50 -9.79
C GLU A 113 -14.88 -10.65 -10.85
N SER A 114 -14.55 -9.59 -11.59
CA SER A 114 -13.42 -9.57 -12.53
C SER A 114 -12.04 -9.53 -11.86
N GLY A 115 -11.96 -9.35 -10.55
CA GLY A 115 -10.68 -9.25 -9.81
C GLY A 115 -10.20 -7.83 -9.53
N GLY A 116 -10.61 -6.84 -10.34
CA GLY A 116 -10.24 -5.44 -10.15
C GLY A 116 -10.90 -4.78 -8.92
N PHE A 117 -10.25 -3.75 -8.40
CA PHE A 117 -10.74 -2.98 -7.25
C PHE A 117 -11.51 -1.74 -7.71
N SER A 118 -12.72 -1.57 -7.18
CA SER A 118 -13.61 -0.47 -7.55
C SER A 118 -13.69 0.57 -6.44
N MET A 119 -13.70 1.84 -6.84
CA MET A 119 -13.96 2.96 -5.93
C MET A 119 -15.44 3.14 -5.57
N THR A 120 -16.33 2.42 -6.25
CA THR A 120 -17.78 2.48 -6.03
C THR A 120 -18.30 1.10 -5.61
N LYS A 121 -18.04 0.71 -4.35
CA LYS A 121 -18.30 -0.64 -3.85
C LYS A 121 -17.64 -1.67 -4.78
N THR A 122 -18.37 -2.68 -5.21
CA THR A 122 -17.89 -3.71 -6.14
C THR A 122 -18.28 -3.45 -7.61
N ARG A 123 -18.66 -2.24 -8.02
CA ARG A 123 -19.15 -1.99 -9.39
C ARG A 123 -18.03 -1.97 -10.43
N ARG A 124 -18.19 -2.68 -11.55
CA ARG A 124 -17.25 -2.65 -12.69
C ARG A 124 -16.94 -1.23 -13.20
N SER A 125 -17.95 -0.35 -13.24
CA SER A 125 -17.80 1.03 -13.69
C SER A 125 -16.90 1.90 -12.79
N GLY A 126 -16.56 1.42 -11.59
CA GLY A 126 -15.69 2.10 -10.64
C GLY A 126 -14.24 1.60 -10.66
N ILE A 127 -13.91 0.68 -11.57
CA ILE A 127 -12.56 0.10 -11.73
C ILE A 127 -11.80 0.86 -12.81
N PHE A 128 -10.57 1.24 -12.50
CA PHE A 128 -9.60 1.80 -13.43
C PHE A 128 -8.25 1.08 -13.21
N PRO A 129 -7.31 1.11 -14.16
CA PRO A 129 -6.00 0.49 -13.97
C PRO A 129 -5.33 0.93 -12.66
N CYS A 130 -5.42 2.23 -12.33
CA CYS A 130 -4.83 2.77 -11.12
C CYS A 130 -5.48 2.28 -9.83
N THR A 131 -6.79 2.04 -9.80
CA THR A 131 -7.47 1.63 -8.56
C THR A 131 -7.12 0.23 -8.15
N THR A 132 -6.67 -0.60 -9.09
CA THR A 132 -6.17 -1.95 -8.79
C THR A 132 -4.67 -1.92 -8.50
N GLY A 133 -3.86 -1.37 -9.41
CA GLY A 133 -2.40 -1.42 -9.30
C GLY A 133 -1.83 -0.71 -8.07
N GLU A 134 -2.41 0.43 -7.66
CA GLU A 134 -1.89 1.23 -6.54
C GLU A 134 -1.94 0.49 -5.19
N HIS A 135 -2.84 -0.48 -5.03
CA HIS A 135 -3.06 -1.16 -3.75
C HIS A 135 -2.36 -2.52 -3.65
N LEU A 136 -1.89 -3.10 -4.77
CA LEU A 136 -1.23 -4.40 -4.78
C LEU A 136 0.03 -4.45 -3.91
N PRO A 137 0.95 -3.45 -3.94
CA PRO A 137 2.16 -3.49 -3.11
C PRO A 137 1.84 -3.50 -1.62
N MET A 138 0.83 -2.72 -1.20
CA MET A 138 0.36 -2.67 0.18
C MET A 138 -0.23 -4.03 0.62
N LEU A 139 -1.03 -4.67 -0.23
CA LEU A 139 -1.60 -5.99 0.06
C LEU A 139 -0.53 -7.09 0.15
N VAL A 140 0.46 -7.05 -0.75
CA VAL A 140 1.60 -7.97 -0.72
C VAL A 140 2.43 -7.75 0.54
N TYR A 141 2.72 -6.49 0.88
CA TYR A 141 3.44 -6.12 2.09
C TYR A 141 2.76 -6.64 3.37
N PHE A 142 1.44 -6.56 3.45
CA PHE A 142 0.67 -7.13 4.57
C PHE A 142 0.48 -8.65 4.52
N GLY A 143 1.16 -9.35 3.60
CA GLY A 143 1.23 -10.81 3.57
C GLY A 143 0.14 -11.49 2.73
N LEU A 144 -0.63 -10.74 1.93
CA LEU A 144 -1.70 -11.30 1.10
C LEU A 144 -1.25 -11.69 -0.32
N GLY A 145 0.06 -11.78 -0.59
CA GLY A 145 0.57 -12.11 -1.93
C GLY A 145 0.06 -13.45 -2.50
N ASP A 146 -0.21 -14.42 -1.63
CA ASP A 146 -0.79 -15.72 -1.99
C ASP A 146 -2.32 -15.79 -1.87
N ASP A 147 -2.97 -14.73 -1.38
CA ASP A 147 -4.44 -14.69 -1.26
C ASP A 147 -5.07 -14.79 -2.67
N PRO A 148 -6.02 -15.72 -2.90
CA PRO A 148 -6.65 -15.89 -4.21
C PRO A 148 -7.30 -14.62 -4.76
N ARG A 149 -7.78 -13.71 -3.91
CA ARG A 149 -8.35 -12.42 -4.30
C ARG A 149 -7.26 -11.50 -4.84
N VAL A 150 -6.11 -11.44 -4.20
CA VAL A 150 -4.97 -10.63 -4.66
C VAL A 150 -4.42 -11.19 -5.98
N ARG A 151 -4.32 -12.51 -6.12
CA ARG A 151 -3.95 -13.14 -7.40
C ARG A 151 -4.91 -12.81 -8.55
N ARG A 152 -6.22 -12.74 -8.28
CA ARG A 152 -7.19 -12.28 -9.28
C ARG A 152 -7.02 -10.81 -9.64
N ALA A 153 -6.63 -9.96 -8.69
CA ALA A 153 -6.34 -8.56 -8.96
C ALA A 153 -5.09 -8.39 -9.86
N PHE A 154 -4.04 -9.18 -9.63
CA PHE A 154 -2.90 -9.27 -10.54
C PHE A 154 -3.31 -9.72 -11.94
N ALA A 155 -4.08 -10.80 -12.05
CA ALA A 155 -4.57 -11.31 -13.35
C ALA A 155 -5.41 -10.25 -14.09
N PHE A 156 -6.33 -9.60 -13.37
CA PHE A 156 -7.12 -8.48 -13.90
C PHE A 156 -6.22 -7.38 -14.46
N LEU A 157 -5.21 -6.94 -13.71
CA LEU A 157 -4.32 -5.86 -14.11
C LEU A 157 -3.50 -6.21 -15.36
N VAL A 158 -2.99 -7.45 -15.44
CA VAL A 158 -2.25 -7.93 -16.62
C VAL A 158 -3.15 -7.98 -17.85
N GLU A 159 -4.38 -8.48 -17.71
CA GLU A 159 -5.34 -8.53 -18.82
C GLU A 159 -5.75 -7.13 -19.28
N ASP A 160 -6.09 -6.24 -18.35
CA ASP A 160 -6.53 -4.87 -18.62
C ASP A 160 -5.41 -4.05 -19.29
N MET A 161 -4.17 -4.16 -18.80
CA MET A 161 -3.00 -3.46 -19.36
C MET A 161 -2.52 -4.02 -20.70
N SER A 162 -3.00 -5.20 -21.11
CA SER A 162 -2.69 -5.79 -22.41
C SER A 162 -3.66 -5.34 -23.51
N ALA A 163 -4.73 -4.62 -23.17
CA ALA A 163 -5.69 -4.08 -24.13
C ALA A 163 -5.11 -2.89 -24.91
N GLU A 164 -5.58 -2.68 -26.14
CA GLU A 164 -5.14 -1.55 -26.99
C GLU A 164 -5.50 -0.18 -26.38
N ASP A 165 -6.58 -0.14 -25.59
CA ASP A 165 -7.14 1.03 -24.93
C ASP A 165 -6.89 1.05 -23.42
N ALA A 166 -5.89 0.30 -22.93
CA ALA A 166 -5.58 0.14 -21.50
C ALA A 166 -5.45 1.47 -20.71
N LEU A 167 -5.05 2.56 -21.38
CA LEU A 167 -4.89 3.87 -20.76
C LEU A 167 -6.07 4.82 -21.01
N ASP A 168 -7.06 4.43 -21.82
CA ASP A 168 -8.29 5.17 -22.03
C ASP A 168 -9.12 5.17 -20.73
N CYS A 169 -8.98 6.26 -19.98
CA CYS A 169 -9.64 6.39 -18.69
C CYS A 169 -10.86 7.30 -18.81
N GLY A 170 -12.05 6.73 -18.64
CA GLY A 170 -13.31 7.51 -18.61
C GLY A 170 -13.34 8.58 -17.51
N ARG A 171 -12.62 8.38 -16.40
CA ARG A 171 -12.47 9.41 -15.35
C ARG A 171 -11.55 10.56 -15.78
N TYR A 172 -10.65 10.31 -16.72
CA TYR A 172 -9.75 11.29 -17.31
C TYR A 172 -10.21 11.71 -18.72
N GLN A 173 -11.54 11.78 -18.93
CA GLN A 173 -12.16 12.26 -20.17
C GLN A 173 -11.69 11.51 -21.43
N HIS A 174 -11.45 10.21 -21.30
CA HIS A 174 -10.96 9.37 -22.39
C HIS A 174 -9.60 9.78 -22.97
N GLN A 175 -8.74 10.32 -22.12
CA GLN A 175 -7.33 10.58 -22.43
C GLN A 175 -6.45 9.50 -21.80
N ASP A 176 -5.26 9.31 -22.38
CA ASP A 176 -4.24 8.41 -21.87
C ASP A 176 -3.85 8.77 -20.43
N CYS A 177 -4.27 7.94 -19.48
CA CYS A 177 -3.99 8.14 -18.07
C CYS A 177 -2.64 7.53 -17.68
N LEU A 178 -1.57 8.35 -17.75
CA LEU A 178 -0.23 7.93 -17.35
C LEU A 178 -0.15 7.48 -15.88
N TRP A 179 -1.03 7.98 -15.01
CA TRP A 179 -1.15 7.49 -13.64
C TRP A 179 -1.57 6.02 -13.59
N GLY A 180 -2.46 5.59 -14.50
CA GLY A 180 -2.84 4.19 -14.65
C GLY A 180 -1.63 3.32 -14.99
N ALA A 181 -0.79 3.76 -15.91
CA ALA A 181 0.45 3.05 -16.26
C ALA A 181 1.42 2.94 -15.08
N ILE A 182 1.65 4.03 -14.34
CA ILE A 182 2.56 4.05 -13.18
C ILE A 182 2.04 3.11 -12.08
N ALA A 183 0.77 3.23 -11.73
CA ALA A 183 0.15 2.39 -10.70
C ALA A 183 0.17 0.91 -11.11
N ALA A 184 -0.05 0.61 -12.39
CA ALA A 184 0.01 -0.76 -12.90
C ALA A 184 1.41 -1.37 -12.85
N LEU A 185 2.46 -0.57 -13.13
CA LEU A 185 3.86 -1.02 -13.10
C LEU A 185 4.44 -1.15 -11.69
N ASN A 186 3.92 -0.37 -10.73
CA ASN A 186 4.26 -0.53 -9.32
C ASN A 186 3.64 -1.77 -8.70
N GLY A 187 2.53 -2.24 -9.29
CA GLY A 187 1.66 -3.31 -8.80
C GLY A 187 2.27 -4.69 -8.85
#